data_AF-A0A3N7AFZ7-F1
#
_entry.id   AF-A0A3N7AFZ7-F1
#
_cell.length_a   1.000
_cell.length_b   1.000
_cell.length_c   1.000
_cell.angle_alpha   90.00
_cell.angle_beta   90.00
_cell.angle_gamma   90.00
#
_symmetry.space_group_name_H-M   'P 1'
#
loop_
_entity.id
_entity.type
_entity.pdbx_description
1 polymer ?
#
loop_
_entity_poly.entity_id
_entity_poly.type
_entity_poly.pdbx_seq_one_letter_code
_entity_poly.pdbx_strand_id
1 'polypeptide(L)'
;MKVFKIAIYSFLISASLWSCIPSYSAYPKEYNHVKAEFPKQKAFVVNKELKKEFEILKHSDIYEIVDDSTHAAKITLHPMLTRTPPCGNPMIGSMLTVGLLPSGFPYDIAYSYDVAENSTTKNYQYKLQVYQSLWLFNIFRLGRTFSKQSGKALLGSYIASNK
;
A
#
# COMPACT_ATOMS: atom_id res chain seq x y z
N MET A 1 9.49 43.03 12.59
CA MET A 1 8.23 42.72 11.86
C MET A 1 8.42 42.29 10.39
N LYS A 2 9.31 42.90 9.60
CA LYS A 2 9.58 42.48 8.19
C LYS A 2 10.12 41.05 8.05
N VAL A 3 11.06 40.65 8.89
CA VAL A 3 11.67 39.29 8.89
C VAL A 3 10.63 38.20 9.17
N PHE A 4 9.67 38.47 10.07
CA PHE A 4 8.59 37.53 10.40
C PHE A 4 7.61 37.33 9.23
N LYS A 5 7.29 38.41 8.49
CA LYS A 5 6.48 38.32 7.26
C LYS A 5 7.20 37.52 6.17
N ILE A 6 8.50 37.74 5.98
CA ILE A 6 9.30 37.00 4.99
C ILE A 6 9.34 35.50 5.35
N ALA A 7 9.51 35.16 6.62
CA ALA A 7 9.48 33.77 7.07
C ALA A 7 8.11 33.10 6.83
N ILE A 8 7.00 33.82 7.08
CA ILE A 8 5.65 33.32 6.80
C ILE A 8 5.44 33.12 5.30
N TYR A 9 5.85 34.07 4.45
CA TYR A 9 5.73 33.93 3.00
C TYR A 9 6.62 32.80 2.45
N SER A 10 7.85 32.65 2.91
CA SER A 10 8.71 31.51 2.54
C SER A 10 8.11 30.18 3.00
N PHE A 11 7.52 30.13 4.19
CA PHE A 11 6.83 28.93 4.68
C PHE A 11 5.61 28.58 3.80
N LEU A 12 4.76 29.56 3.50
CA LEU A 12 3.60 29.37 2.61
C LEU A 12 4.01 28.96 1.20
N ILE A 13 5.08 29.53 0.64
CA ILE A 13 5.63 29.15 -0.66
C ILE A 13 6.18 27.72 -0.59
N SER A 14 6.95 27.36 0.43
CA SER A 14 7.46 26.00 0.59
C SER A 14 6.35 24.95 0.78
N ALA A 15 5.29 25.29 1.51
CA ALA A 15 4.12 24.44 1.68
C ALA A 15 3.31 24.29 0.38
N SER A 16 3.24 25.35 -0.45
CA SER A 16 2.59 25.27 -1.77
C SER A 16 3.37 24.43 -2.78
N LEU A 17 4.69 24.32 -2.64
CA LEU A 17 5.54 23.45 -3.47
C LEU A 17 5.42 21.95 -3.12
N TRP A 18 4.69 21.60 -2.05
CA TRP A 18 4.32 20.23 -1.69
C TRP A 18 2.93 19.81 -2.19
N SER A 19 2.37 20.50 -3.19
CA SER A 19 0.99 20.32 -3.67
C SER A 19 0.63 18.95 -4.25
N CYS A 20 1.59 18.02 -4.37
CA CYS A 20 1.38 16.66 -4.86
C CYS A 20 1.46 15.65 -3.71
N ILE A 21 0.42 15.59 -2.88
CA ILE A 21 0.35 14.62 -1.78
C ILE A 21 -0.25 13.31 -2.29
N PRO A 22 0.52 12.20 -2.32
CA PRO A 22 -0.01 10.93 -2.75
C PRO A 22 -0.93 10.32 -1.70
N SER A 23 -2.05 9.78 -2.15
CA SER A 23 -2.92 8.90 -1.36
C SER A 23 -3.20 7.65 -2.16
N TYR A 24 -3.28 6.50 -1.50
CA TYR A 24 -3.57 5.23 -2.18
C TYR A 24 -4.98 4.74 -1.83
N SER A 25 -5.54 3.86 -2.64
CA SER A 25 -6.77 3.10 -2.33
C SER A 25 -6.72 1.72 -2.97
N ALA A 26 -7.18 0.70 -2.25
CA ALA A 26 -7.32 -0.65 -2.78
C ALA A 26 -8.39 -0.69 -3.88
N TYR A 27 -8.20 -1.57 -4.87
CA TYR A 27 -9.17 -1.89 -5.90
C TYR A 27 -9.44 -3.40 -5.95
N PRO A 28 -10.70 -3.85 -6.13
CA PRO A 28 -11.94 -3.07 -6.19
C PRO A 28 -12.20 -2.21 -4.94
N LYS A 29 -13.01 -1.14 -5.05
CA LYS A 29 -13.15 -0.14 -3.98
C LYS A 29 -13.68 -0.74 -2.68
N GLU A 30 -14.42 -1.82 -2.78
CA GLU A 30 -14.96 -2.63 -1.69
C GLU A 30 -13.83 -3.12 -0.76
N TYR A 31 -12.64 -3.43 -1.31
CA TYR A 31 -11.49 -3.88 -0.53
C TYR A 31 -10.98 -2.82 0.46
N ASN A 32 -11.30 -1.54 0.27
CA ASN A 32 -10.95 -0.51 1.25
C ASN A 32 -11.62 -0.70 2.62
N HIS A 33 -12.74 -1.43 2.67
CA HIS A 33 -13.57 -1.63 3.86
C HIS A 33 -13.54 -3.06 4.40
N VAL A 34 -12.85 -3.97 3.72
CA VAL A 34 -12.72 -5.37 4.12
C VAL A 34 -11.95 -5.48 5.44
N LYS A 35 -12.38 -6.42 6.29
CA LYS A 35 -11.76 -6.78 7.55
C LYS A 35 -11.57 -8.29 7.64
N ALA A 36 -10.54 -8.72 8.37
CA ALA A 36 -10.33 -10.13 8.67
C ALA A 36 -11.29 -10.55 9.79
N GLU A 37 -12.31 -11.34 9.45
CA GLU A 37 -13.30 -11.87 10.41
C GLU A 37 -13.06 -13.37 10.72
N PHE A 38 -11.88 -13.88 10.38
CA PHE A 38 -11.48 -15.27 10.59
C PHE A 38 -10.36 -15.37 11.63
N PRO A 39 -10.23 -16.52 12.33
CA PRO A 39 -9.11 -16.76 13.23
C PRO A 39 -7.80 -16.73 12.43
N LYS A 40 -6.85 -15.93 12.89
CA LYS A 40 -5.54 -15.78 12.24
C LYS A 40 -4.61 -16.89 12.68
N GLN A 41 -3.94 -17.49 11.71
CA GLN A 41 -2.87 -18.44 11.96
C GLN A 41 -1.58 -17.68 12.27
N LYS A 42 -0.79 -18.18 13.22
CA LYS A 42 0.55 -17.66 13.51
C LYS A 42 1.51 -17.97 12.38
N ALA A 43 2.21 -16.95 11.91
CA ALA A 43 3.16 -17.08 10.83
C ALA A 43 4.48 -16.37 11.13
N PHE A 44 5.59 -17.06 10.84
CA PHE A 44 6.94 -16.52 10.87
C PHE A 44 7.39 -16.23 9.43
N VAL A 45 7.74 -14.98 9.14
CA VAL A 45 8.27 -14.60 7.83
C VAL A 45 9.78 -14.81 7.81
N VAL A 46 10.25 -15.65 6.90
CA VAL A 46 11.66 -16.07 6.81
C VAL A 46 12.54 -14.93 6.28
N ASN A 47 12.09 -14.25 5.23
CA ASN A 47 12.85 -13.24 4.50
C ASN A 47 12.29 -11.82 4.67
N LYS A 48 12.37 -11.31 5.91
CA LYS A 48 11.89 -9.96 6.29
C LYS A 48 12.65 -8.81 5.58
N GLU A 49 13.76 -9.10 4.90
CA GLU A 49 14.52 -8.14 4.10
C GLU A 49 13.75 -7.63 2.87
N LEU A 50 12.77 -8.37 2.38
CA LEU A 50 11.78 -7.90 1.40
C LEU A 50 10.77 -6.96 2.08
N LYS A 51 11.26 -5.79 2.50
CA LYS A 51 10.54 -4.85 3.38
C LYS A 51 9.18 -4.45 2.84
N LYS A 52 9.05 -4.21 1.53
CA LYS A 52 7.79 -3.73 0.95
C LYS A 52 6.73 -4.83 1.00
N GLU A 53 7.12 -6.02 0.59
CA GLU A 53 6.28 -7.21 0.57
C GLU A 53 5.88 -7.61 1.99
N PHE A 54 6.85 -7.60 2.91
CA PHE A 54 6.60 -7.86 4.32
C PHE A 54 5.58 -6.88 4.92
N GLU A 55 5.72 -5.58 4.67
CA GLU A 55 4.76 -4.58 5.15
C GLU A 55 3.37 -4.74 4.52
N ILE A 56 3.28 -5.20 3.26
CA ILE A 56 2.00 -5.54 2.62
C ILE A 56 1.33 -6.72 3.34
N LEU A 57 2.06 -7.81 3.58
CA LEU A 57 1.55 -8.97 4.30
C LEU A 57 1.14 -8.61 5.74
N LYS A 58 1.94 -7.81 6.42
CA LYS A 58 1.65 -7.34 7.78
C LYS A 58 0.37 -6.50 7.81
N HIS A 59 0.16 -5.65 6.82
CA HIS A 59 -1.05 -4.82 6.72
C HIS A 59 -2.28 -5.55 6.17
N SER A 60 -2.12 -6.73 5.56
CA SER A 60 -3.26 -7.54 5.11
C SER A 60 -3.98 -8.23 6.26
N ASP A 61 -3.32 -8.39 7.40
CA ASP A 61 -3.92 -8.95 8.61
C ASP A 61 -4.48 -10.39 8.43
N ILE A 62 -3.97 -11.11 7.41
CA ILE A 62 -4.32 -12.51 7.13
C ILE A 62 -3.70 -13.45 8.18
N TYR A 63 -2.51 -13.11 8.65
CA TYR A 63 -1.73 -13.90 9.60
C TYR A 63 -1.37 -13.09 10.84
N GLU A 64 -1.21 -13.77 11.97
CA GLU A 64 -0.57 -13.21 13.16
C GLU A 64 0.95 -13.37 13.00
N ILE A 65 1.63 -12.28 12.62
CA ILE A 65 3.07 -12.32 12.38
C ILE A 65 3.81 -12.42 13.72
N VAL A 66 4.57 -13.50 13.89
CA VAL A 66 5.38 -13.78 15.09
C VAL A 66 6.88 -13.78 14.77
N ASP A 67 7.69 -13.53 15.79
CA ASP A 67 9.15 -13.54 15.67
C ASP A 67 9.80 -14.91 15.95
N ASP A 68 9.05 -15.84 16.56
CA ASP A 68 9.48 -17.21 16.81
C ASP A 68 8.90 -18.16 15.76
N SER A 69 9.75 -19.05 15.22
CA SER A 69 9.39 -20.03 14.19
C SER A 69 8.92 -21.38 14.75
N THR A 70 9.03 -21.63 16.05
CA THR A 70 8.87 -22.96 16.67
C THR A 70 7.45 -23.54 16.51
N HIS A 71 6.41 -22.69 16.56
CA HIS A 71 5.00 -23.11 16.44
C HIS A 71 4.23 -22.26 15.44
N ALA A 72 4.89 -21.84 14.36
CA ALA A 72 4.31 -20.94 13.36
C ALA A 72 4.51 -21.47 11.94
N ALA A 73 3.55 -21.20 11.06
CA ALA A 73 3.71 -21.45 9.63
C ALA A 73 4.85 -20.59 9.09
N LYS A 74 5.71 -21.14 8.24
CA LYS A 74 6.83 -20.38 7.67
C LYS A 74 6.40 -19.75 6.36
N ILE A 75 6.51 -18.44 6.26
CA ILE A 75 6.19 -17.69 5.05
C ILE A 75 7.48 -17.24 4.37
N THR A 76 7.61 -17.59 3.09
CA THR A 76 8.67 -17.09 2.21
C THR A 76 8.04 -16.15 1.19
N LEU A 77 8.43 -14.89 1.23
CA LEU A 77 7.96 -13.86 0.32
C LEU A 77 8.73 -13.93 -1.01
N HIS A 78 8.06 -13.66 -2.12
CA HIS A 78 8.71 -13.50 -3.42
C HIS A 78 8.74 -12.01 -3.83
N PRO A 79 9.79 -11.53 -4.51
CA PRO A 79 9.85 -10.15 -4.99
C PRO A 79 8.63 -9.81 -5.83
N MET A 80 7.94 -8.72 -5.48
CA MET A 80 6.75 -8.31 -6.22
C MET A 80 7.12 -7.55 -7.49
N LEU A 81 6.34 -7.76 -8.56
CA LEU A 81 6.45 -6.96 -9.78
C LEU A 81 5.36 -5.89 -9.75
N THR A 82 5.77 -4.61 -9.82
CA THR A 82 4.84 -3.48 -9.87
C THR A 82 4.87 -2.86 -11.25
N ARG A 83 3.72 -2.80 -11.91
CA ARG A 83 3.55 -2.09 -13.18
C ARG A 83 2.73 -0.83 -12.93
N THR A 84 3.32 0.29 -13.30
CA THR A 84 2.68 1.61 -13.29
C THR A 84 2.55 2.12 -14.72
N PRO A 85 1.37 2.55 -15.19
CA PRO A 85 1.25 3.25 -16.46
C PRO A 85 2.03 4.58 -16.40
N PRO A 86 2.48 5.10 -17.55
CA PRO A 86 3.21 6.36 -17.62
C PRO A 86 2.39 7.50 -17.01
N CYS A 87 2.99 8.20 -16.05
CA CYS A 87 2.35 9.23 -15.24
C CYS A 87 2.35 10.64 -15.85
N GLY A 88 2.91 10.81 -17.06
CA GLY A 88 3.25 12.11 -17.64
C GLY A 88 2.10 13.12 -17.69
N ASN A 89 1.04 12.85 -18.46
CA ASN A 89 0.01 13.87 -18.71
C ASN A 89 -0.80 14.25 -17.46
N PRO A 90 -1.26 13.32 -16.62
CA PRO A 90 -2.06 13.67 -15.44
C PRO A 90 -1.21 14.32 -14.33
N MET A 91 0.05 13.92 -14.18
CA MET A 91 0.96 14.51 -13.20
C MET A 91 1.32 15.95 -13.59
N ILE A 92 1.56 16.22 -14.88
CA ILE A 92 1.76 17.59 -15.39
C ILE A 92 0.53 18.45 -15.15
N GLY A 93 -0.68 17.95 -15.43
CA GLY A 93 -1.92 18.68 -15.17
C GLY A 93 -2.13 19.01 -13.69
N SER A 94 -1.82 18.07 -12.80
CA SER A 94 -1.85 18.31 -11.36
C SER A 94 -0.80 19.34 -10.94
N MET A 95 0.39 19.32 -11.53
CA MET A 95 1.45 20.30 -11.25
C MET A 95 1.07 21.71 -11.72
N LEU A 96 0.54 21.86 -12.94
CA LEU A 96 0.08 23.15 -13.48
C LEU A 96 -1.06 23.77 -12.66
N THR A 97 -1.90 22.93 -12.05
CA THR A 97 -3.03 23.36 -11.22
C THR A 97 -2.70 23.38 -9.73
N VAL A 98 -1.42 23.27 -9.35
CA VAL A 98 -0.95 23.27 -7.95
C VAL A 98 -1.73 22.24 -7.10
N GLY A 99 -1.96 21.06 -7.66
CA GLY A 99 -2.65 19.96 -7.01
C GLY A 99 -4.16 20.14 -6.86
N LEU A 100 -4.77 21.20 -7.42
CA LEU A 100 -6.24 21.39 -7.38
C LEU A 100 -6.96 20.37 -8.26
N LEU A 101 -6.40 20.07 -9.44
CA LEU A 101 -6.90 19.01 -10.30
C LEU A 101 -6.38 17.66 -9.79
N PRO A 102 -7.27 16.74 -9.35
CA PRO A 102 -6.85 15.41 -8.95
C PRO A 102 -6.36 14.65 -10.17
N SER A 103 -5.24 13.97 -10.02
CA SER A 103 -4.78 12.96 -10.96
C SER A 103 -4.71 11.61 -10.27
N GLY A 104 -4.84 10.54 -11.02
CA GLY A 104 -4.63 9.23 -10.43
C GLY A 104 -4.26 8.14 -11.41
N PHE A 105 -3.62 7.12 -10.85
CA PHE A 105 -2.83 6.14 -11.58
C PHE A 105 -3.07 4.76 -10.96
N PRO A 106 -3.48 3.76 -11.76
CA PRO A 106 -3.54 2.39 -11.27
C PRO A 106 -2.14 1.79 -11.15
N TYR A 107 -1.93 0.99 -10.11
CA TYR A 107 -0.75 0.16 -9.91
C TYR A 107 -1.22 -1.28 -9.97
N ASP A 108 -0.72 -2.03 -10.95
CA ASP A 108 -0.91 -3.47 -11.04
C ASP A 108 0.29 -4.15 -10.37
N ILE A 109 0.03 -5.02 -9.39
CA ILE A 109 1.06 -5.65 -8.59
C ILE A 109 0.88 -7.17 -8.70
N ALA A 110 1.90 -7.87 -9.17
CA ALA A 110 2.00 -9.32 -9.02
C ALA A 110 2.66 -9.62 -7.67
N TYR A 111 1.87 -10.16 -6.75
CA TYR A 111 2.28 -10.47 -5.39
C TYR A 111 2.20 -11.97 -5.14
N SER A 112 3.25 -12.55 -4.58
CA SER A 112 3.25 -14.00 -4.29
C SER A 112 4.09 -14.35 -3.08
N TYR A 113 3.73 -15.45 -2.44
CA TYR A 113 4.43 -16.01 -1.29
C TYR A 113 4.12 -17.49 -1.13
N ASP A 114 5.03 -18.21 -0.48
CA ASP A 114 4.85 -19.60 -0.09
C ASP A 114 4.58 -19.70 1.41
N VAL A 115 3.69 -20.62 1.79
CA VAL A 115 3.40 -20.97 3.18
C VAL A 115 3.74 -22.44 3.39
N ALA A 116 4.73 -22.71 4.24
CA ALA A 116 5.10 -24.06 4.64
C ALA A 116 4.48 -24.40 6.01
N GLU A 117 3.65 -25.44 6.04
CA GLU A 117 3.00 -25.97 7.23
C GLU A 117 2.89 -27.49 7.15
N ASN A 118 3.23 -28.19 8.24
CA ASN A 118 3.05 -29.65 8.41
C ASN A 118 3.49 -30.46 7.18
N SER A 119 4.70 -30.19 6.69
CA SER A 119 5.33 -30.84 5.53
C SER A 119 4.68 -30.55 4.17
N THR A 120 3.70 -29.65 4.11
CA THR A 120 3.10 -29.15 2.86
C THR A 120 3.52 -27.71 2.60
N THR A 121 3.73 -27.37 1.33
CA THR A 121 4.00 -25.98 0.91
C THR A 121 2.86 -25.54 0.00
N LYS A 122 2.18 -24.46 0.38
CA LYS A 122 1.13 -23.83 -0.42
C LYS A 122 1.67 -22.57 -1.06
N ASN A 123 1.52 -22.46 -2.37
CA ASN A 123 1.90 -21.27 -3.12
C ASN A 123 0.67 -20.36 -3.29
N TYR A 124 0.81 -19.09 -2.92
CA TYR A 124 -0.22 -18.07 -3.07
C TYR A 124 0.23 -17.02 -4.06
N GLN A 125 -0.60 -16.75 -5.07
CA GLN A 125 -0.34 -15.74 -6.10
C GLN A 125 -1.56 -14.85 -6.28
N TYR A 126 -1.32 -13.54 -6.26
CA TYR A 126 -2.36 -12.53 -6.37
C TYR A 126 -1.97 -11.44 -7.36
N LYS A 127 -2.96 -10.97 -8.11
CA LYS A 127 -2.87 -9.74 -8.90
C LYS A 127 -3.59 -8.65 -8.13
N LEU A 128 -2.83 -7.81 -7.42
CA LEU A 128 -3.37 -6.73 -6.62
C LEU A 128 -3.45 -5.46 -7.47
N GLN A 129 -4.51 -4.69 -7.27
CA GLN A 129 -4.67 -3.38 -7.89
C GLN A 129 -4.79 -2.31 -6.82
N VAL A 130 -3.97 -1.27 -6.94
CA VAL A 130 -3.99 -0.11 -6.03
C VAL A 130 -4.01 1.16 -6.85
N TYR A 131 -4.90 2.07 -6.52
CA TYR A 131 -4.98 3.35 -7.21
C TYR A 131 -4.26 4.42 -6.39
N GLN A 132 -3.30 5.12 -6.99
CA GLN A 132 -2.68 6.30 -6.42
C GLN A 132 -3.44 7.53 -6.90
N SER A 133 -3.82 8.43 -6.01
CA SER A 133 -4.26 9.78 -6.34
C SER A 133 -3.22 10.82 -5.92
N LEU A 134 -2.98 11.83 -6.75
CA LEU A 134 -2.25 13.05 -6.41
C LEU A 134 -3.26 14.20 -6.41
N TRP A 135 -3.43 14.81 -5.23
CA TRP A 135 -4.38 15.91 -5.03
C TRP A 135 -3.98 16.69 -3.78
N LEU A 136 -4.14 18.01 -3.80
CA LEU A 136 -3.79 18.88 -2.67
C LEU A 136 -4.53 18.48 -1.38
N PHE A 137 -5.82 18.18 -1.50
CA PHE A 137 -6.65 17.80 -0.37
C PHE A 137 -6.41 16.36 0.14
N ASN A 138 -5.50 15.60 -0.49
CA ASN A 138 -5.04 14.34 0.10
C ASN A 138 -4.29 14.55 1.43
N ILE A 139 -3.89 15.79 1.78
CA ILE A 139 -3.38 16.12 3.12
C ILE A 139 -4.34 15.68 4.25
N PHE A 140 -5.64 15.72 3.98
CA PHE A 140 -6.67 15.30 4.94
C PHE A 140 -6.89 13.77 4.95
N ARG A 141 -6.26 13.02 4.04
CA ARG A 141 -6.37 11.56 3.91
C ARG A 141 -5.19 10.83 4.54
N LEU A 142 -4.94 11.12 5.83
CA LEU A 142 -3.85 10.55 6.60
C LEU A 142 -3.91 9.01 6.62
N GLY A 143 -2.74 8.37 6.57
CA GLY A 143 -2.59 6.93 6.76
C GLY A 143 -2.91 6.06 5.54
N ARG A 144 -3.20 6.63 4.37
CA ARG A 144 -3.42 5.88 3.12
C ARG A 144 -2.13 5.65 2.34
N THR A 145 -1.21 4.87 2.89
CA THR A 145 0.07 4.51 2.25
C THR A 145 -0.09 3.36 1.27
N PHE A 146 0.86 3.21 0.33
CA PHE A 146 0.90 2.09 -0.61
C PHE A 146 0.80 0.74 0.09
N SER A 147 1.70 0.43 1.04
CA SER A 147 1.71 -0.86 1.72
C SER A 147 0.40 -1.17 2.46
N LYS A 148 -0.22 -0.16 3.10
CA LYS A 148 -1.52 -0.33 3.78
C LYS A 148 -2.64 -0.68 2.83
N GLN A 149 -2.71 0.01 1.69
CA GLN A 149 -3.78 -0.22 0.71
C GLN A 149 -3.55 -1.48 -0.12
N SER A 150 -2.29 -1.80 -0.43
CA SER A 150 -1.91 -3.11 -1.00
C SER A 150 -2.22 -4.25 -0.03
N GLY A 151 -2.02 -4.07 1.29
CA GLY A 151 -2.42 -5.05 2.30
C GLY A 151 -3.93 -5.29 2.32
N LYS A 152 -4.73 -4.22 2.24
CA LYS A 152 -6.19 -4.33 2.08
C LYS A 152 -6.60 -5.04 0.80
N ALA A 153 -5.93 -4.73 -0.32
CA ALA A 153 -6.16 -5.42 -1.58
C ALA A 153 -5.85 -6.92 -1.46
N LEU A 154 -4.74 -7.26 -0.81
CA LEU A 154 -4.33 -8.65 -0.57
C LEU A 154 -5.36 -9.39 0.31
N LEU A 155 -5.85 -8.77 1.37
CA LEU A 155 -6.91 -9.34 2.21
C LEU A 155 -8.20 -9.58 1.42
N GLY A 156 -8.63 -8.58 0.63
CA GLY A 156 -9.80 -8.70 -0.23
C GLY A 156 -9.67 -9.84 -1.23
N SER A 157 -8.53 -9.96 -1.89
CA SER A 157 -8.23 -11.07 -2.80
C SER A 157 -8.18 -12.42 -2.09
N TYR A 158 -7.56 -12.49 -0.91
CA TYR A 158 -7.49 -13.72 -0.11
C TYR A 158 -8.88 -14.23 0.28
N ILE A 159 -9.77 -13.35 0.74
CA ILE A 159 -11.15 -13.71 1.09
C ILE A 159 -11.94 -14.13 -0.15
N ALA A 160 -11.75 -13.42 -1.28
CA ALA A 160 -12.43 -13.74 -2.53
C ALA A 160 -12.01 -15.10 -3.11
N SER A 161 -10.75 -15.51 -2.95
CA SER A 161 -10.23 -16.79 -3.44
C SER A 161 -10.57 -17.99 -2.55
N ASN A 162 -10.96 -17.77 -1.29
CA ASN A 162 -11.29 -18.83 -0.33
C ASN A 162 -12.80 -18.99 -0.09
N LYS A 163 -13.65 -18.27 -0.84
CA LYS A 163 -15.10 -18.48 -0.91
C LYS A 163 -15.43 -19.53 -1.95
#